data_AF-A0A2G9NB14-F1
#
_entry.id   AF-A0A2G9NB14-F1
#
_cell.length_a   1.000
_cell.length_b   1.000
_cell.length_c   1.000
_cell.angle_alpha   90.00
_cell.angle_beta   90.00
_cell.angle_gamma   90.00
#
_symmetry.space_group_name_H-M   'P 1'
#
loop_
_entity.id
_entity.type
_entity.pdbx_description
1 polymer ?
#
loop_
_entity_poly.entity_id
_entity_poly.type
_entity_poly.pdbx_seq_one_letter_code
_entity_poly.pdbx_strand_id
1 'polypeptide(L)'
;MEKTYSLTAHYDDFQEVRYVSKFNSSSTLSNGFNIQVSSKKQSKGIPRWSRRETCLLSGLVFAAGLCVILGCMLVLKYLSMEQDGQCLEDCQERKAFMRASKFISSNIDPTIPPCNDFYSFACGGWLRRHRIPEDKLIYGTIAAIGEQNEEKLQHLLLQPVRRKHRGSSERKVKEFFRSCLNMKEIDRLGIHPMLQVLEDCGGWDFPDKAKSKWDFNELLYKTQGVYSTAVFFSLTVNLDDKNSSRYVIRILK
;
A
#
# COMPACT_ATOMS: atom_id res chain seq x y z
N MET A 1 21.88 -14.80 -3.68
CA MET A 1 20.51 -15.07 -3.21
C MET A 1 19.74 -13.76 -3.23
N GLU A 2 19.11 -13.48 -4.36
CA GLU A 2 18.28 -12.29 -4.56
C GLU A 2 16.98 -12.46 -3.78
N LYS A 3 16.66 -11.48 -2.93
CA LYS A 3 15.33 -11.38 -2.33
C LYS A 3 14.42 -10.71 -3.36
N THR A 4 13.56 -11.51 -3.97
CA THR A 4 12.45 -11.05 -4.81
C THR A 4 11.56 -10.14 -3.98
N TYR A 5 11.53 -8.85 -4.31
CA TYR A 5 10.58 -7.91 -3.74
C TYR A 5 9.19 -8.23 -4.31
N SER A 6 8.32 -8.75 -3.45
CA SER A 6 6.92 -8.99 -3.76
C SER A 6 6.16 -7.65 -3.76
N LEU A 7 5.65 -7.24 -4.92
CA LEU A 7 4.89 -5.99 -5.13
C LEU A 7 3.45 -6.02 -4.60
N THR A 8 3.04 -7.09 -3.92
CA THR A 8 1.66 -7.25 -3.40
C THR A 8 1.47 -6.85 -1.94
N ALA A 9 2.55 -6.56 -1.19
CA ALA A 9 2.48 -6.34 0.25
C ALA A 9 2.43 -4.84 0.65
N HIS A 10 1.42 -4.09 0.19
CA HIS A 10 0.99 -2.85 0.89
C HIS A 10 -0.39 -2.33 0.45
N TYR A 11 -1.37 -3.22 0.26
CA TYR A 11 -2.76 -2.87 -0.10
C TYR A 11 -3.67 -2.61 1.12
N ASP A 12 -3.11 -2.36 2.31
CA ASP A 12 -3.90 -2.46 3.56
C ASP A 12 -4.60 -1.20 4.06
N ASP A 13 -4.33 -0.02 3.49
CA ASP A 13 -5.01 1.22 3.89
C ASP A 13 -5.87 1.77 2.75
N PHE A 14 -7.05 1.17 2.58
CA PHE A 14 -8.19 1.78 1.88
C PHE A 14 -9.29 2.00 2.92
N GLN A 15 -9.24 3.14 3.60
CA GLN A 15 -10.29 3.58 4.52
C GLN A 15 -11.36 4.35 3.75
N GLU A 16 -12.60 3.94 3.98
CA GLU A 16 -13.83 4.59 3.57
C GLU A 16 -13.92 6.01 4.15
N VAL A 17 -14.46 6.94 3.34
CA VAL A 17 -14.98 8.23 3.79
C VAL A 17 -16.11 7.97 4.80
N ARG A 18 -15.87 8.19 6.09
CA ARG A 18 -16.88 7.99 7.15
C ARG A 18 -17.92 9.11 7.14
N TYR A 19 -19.19 8.73 6.94
CA TYR A 19 -20.34 9.48 7.42
C TYR A 19 -20.76 8.99 8.80
N VAL A 20 -21.03 9.93 9.71
CA VAL A 20 -21.44 9.71 11.10
C VAL A 20 -22.93 9.37 11.17
N SER A 21 -23.30 8.35 11.96
CA SER A 21 -24.57 8.36 12.68
C SER A 21 -24.46 7.64 14.03
N LYS A 22 -25.00 8.29 15.06
CA LYS A 22 -25.10 7.82 16.45
C LYS A 22 -26.18 6.74 16.57
N PHE A 23 -25.97 5.73 17.41
CA PHE A 23 -27.05 5.16 18.22
C PHE A 23 -26.50 4.61 19.54
N ASN A 24 -27.29 4.78 20.60
CA ASN A 24 -26.99 4.59 22.01
C ASN A 24 -27.94 3.51 22.55
N SER A 25 -27.49 2.58 23.40
CA SER A 25 -28.36 1.93 24.42
C SER A 25 -27.60 0.99 25.34
N SER A 26 -27.71 1.28 26.64
CA SER A 26 -27.36 0.48 27.81
C SER A 26 -28.24 -0.77 27.98
N SER A 27 -27.74 -1.78 28.70
CA SER A 27 -28.56 -2.56 29.66
C SER A 27 -27.71 -3.44 30.59
N THR A 28 -27.93 -3.26 31.88
CA THR A 28 -27.58 -4.10 33.05
C THR A 28 -28.46 -5.35 33.15
N LEU A 29 -28.03 -6.44 33.81
CA LEU A 29 -28.77 -7.14 34.89
C LEU A 29 -27.97 -8.32 35.52
N SER A 30 -28.53 -8.81 36.64
CA SER A 30 -27.92 -9.41 37.84
C SER A 30 -28.24 -10.90 38.10
N ASN A 31 -27.81 -11.38 39.30
CA ASN A 31 -28.17 -12.61 40.07
C ASN A 31 -27.10 -13.72 39.99
N GLY A 32 -26.61 -14.39 41.05
CA GLY A 32 -27.06 -14.55 42.44
C GLY A 32 -27.58 -15.97 42.66
N PHE A 33 -26.76 -16.90 43.21
CA PHE A 33 -27.23 -18.18 43.76
C PHE A 33 -26.29 -18.72 44.85
N ASN A 34 -26.89 -19.23 45.93
CA ASN A 34 -26.28 -19.74 47.15
C ASN A 34 -26.69 -21.22 47.27
N ILE A 35 -25.78 -22.13 47.62
CA ILE A 35 -26.10 -23.55 47.84
C ILE A 35 -25.51 -23.98 49.19
N GLN A 36 -26.39 -24.36 50.11
CA GLN A 36 -26.05 -25.14 51.28
C GLN A 36 -25.95 -26.63 50.93
N VAL A 37 -24.92 -27.29 51.44
CA VAL A 37 -24.79 -28.75 51.43
C VAL A 37 -24.57 -29.24 52.86
N SER A 38 -25.57 -29.97 53.36
CA SER A 38 -25.48 -30.79 54.56
C SER A 38 -24.81 -32.11 54.20
N SER A 39 -23.80 -32.52 54.95
CA SER A 39 -23.18 -33.84 54.81
C SER A 39 -22.84 -34.42 56.17
N LYS A 40 -23.59 -35.46 56.56
CA LYS A 40 -23.23 -36.39 57.63
C LYS A 40 -22.15 -37.33 57.10
N LYS A 41 -21.03 -37.50 57.81
CA LYS A 41 -20.26 -38.76 57.75
C LYS A 41 -19.44 -39.02 59.01
N GLN A 42 -19.49 -40.30 59.39
CA GLN A 42 -18.94 -40.94 60.57
C GLN A 42 -17.41 -40.80 60.69
N SER A 43 -16.97 -40.55 61.92
CA SER A 43 -15.58 -40.65 62.36
C SER A 43 -15.11 -42.11 62.35
N LYS A 44 -14.01 -42.37 61.63
CA LYS A 44 -13.10 -43.50 61.88
C LYS A 44 -11.66 -42.93 61.91
N GLY A 45 -10.94 -43.24 62.98
CA GLY A 45 -9.66 -42.65 63.35
C GLY A 45 -8.52 -42.94 62.37
N ILE A 46 -7.66 -41.94 62.19
CA ILE A 46 -6.41 -42.00 61.41
C ILE A 46 -5.24 -42.04 62.41
N PRO A 47 -4.16 -42.81 62.16
CA PRO A 47 -3.01 -42.88 63.05
C PRO A 47 -2.27 -41.53 63.16
N ARG A 48 -1.74 -41.27 64.36
CA ARG A 48 -1.10 -40.01 64.75
C ARG A 48 0.34 -39.95 64.22
N TRP A 49 0.54 -39.32 63.07
CA TRP A 49 1.86 -39.09 62.47
C TRP A 49 2.62 -37.95 63.16
N SER A 50 3.96 -37.99 63.13
CA SER A 50 4.79 -36.95 63.75
C SER A 50 4.71 -35.64 62.95
N ARG A 51 4.69 -34.49 63.64
CA ARG A 51 4.54 -33.14 63.07
C ARG A 51 5.51 -32.83 61.91
N ARG A 52 6.66 -33.50 61.88
CA ARG A 52 7.66 -33.41 60.80
C ARG A 52 7.21 -34.09 59.51
N GLU A 53 6.56 -35.24 59.58
CA GLU A 53 6.14 -36.03 58.41
C GLU A 53 4.91 -35.41 57.73
N THR A 54 3.99 -34.82 58.52
CA THR A 54 2.85 -34.07 57.97
C THR A 54 3.31 -32.83 57.20
N CYS A 55 4.31 -32.10 57.70
CA CYS A 55 4.90 -30.97 56.97
C CYS A 55 5.58 -31.41 55.67
N LEU A 56 6.35 -32.50 55.68
CA LEU A 56 7.03 -33.02 54.49
C LEU A 56 6.05 -33.51 53.41
N LEU A 57 5.02 -34.26 53.80
CA LEU A 57 3.97 -34.70 52.87
C LEU A 57 3.18 -33.51 52.32
N SER A 58 2.85 -32.50 53.14
CA SER A 58 2.17 -31.29 52.67
C SER A 58 3.02 -30.50 51.66
N GLY A 59 4.33 -30.40 51.90
CA GLY A 59 5.27 -29.72 51.00
C GLY A 59 5.42 -30.46 49.66
N LEU A 60 5.47 -31.79 49.67
CA LEU A 60 5.51 -32.61 48.45
C LEU A 60 4.23 -32.49 47.63
N VAL A 61 3.06 -32.47 48.28
CA VAL A 61 1.77 -32.28 47.58
C VAL A 61 1.70 -30.88 46.97
N PHE A 62 2.18 -29.84 47.66
CA PHE A 62 2.21 -28.48 47.12
C PHE A 62 3.17 -28.35 45.94
N ALA A 63 4.36 -28.95 46.04
CA ALA A 63 5.35 -28.98 44.95
C ALA A 63 4.82 -29.72 43.72
N ALA A 64 4.17 -30.88 43.91
CA ALA A 64 3.52 -31.61 42.82
C ALA A 64 2.40 -30.79 42.18
N GLY A 65 1.57 -30.11 42.99
CA GLY A 65 0.53 -29.20 42.50
C GLY A 65 1.09 -28.04 41.67
N LEU A 66 2.18 -27.43 42.11
CA LEU A 66 2.87 -26.37 41.36
C LEU A 66 3.45 -26.88 40.03
N CYS A 67 4.03 -28.08 40.02
CA CYS A 67 4.53 -28.71 38.79
C CYS A 67 3.39 -29.00 37.79
N VAL A 68 2.24 -29.47 38.27
CA VAL A 68 1.06 -29.69 37.40
C VAL A 68 0.54 -28.37 36.85
N ILE A 69 0.44 -27.31 37.67
CA ILE A 69 0.00 -25.99 37.20
C ILE A 69 0.96 -25.41 36.16
N LEU A 70 2.28 -25.50 36.40
CA LEU A 70 3.29 -25.05 35.45
C LEU A 70 3.25 -25.88 34.15
N GLY A 71 3.06 -27.19 34.26
CA GLY A 71 2.85 -28.08 33.12
C GLY A 71 1.61 -27.69 32.31
N CYS A 72 0.47 -27.47 32.97
CA CYS A 72 -0.76 -27.01 32.32
C CYS A 72 -0.58 -25.65 31.66
N MET A 73 0.09 -24.70 32.31
CA MET A 73 0.38 -23.38 31.74
C MET A 73 1.30 -23.47 30.51
N LEU A 74 2.30 -24.36 30.53
CA LEU A 74 3.19 -24.61 29.40
C LEU A 74 2.46 -25.29 28.24
N VAL A 75 1.59 -26.26 28.52
CA VAL A 75 0.75 -26.92 27.50
C VAL A 75 -0.26 -25.94 26.91
N LEU A 76 -0.94 -25.13 27.73
CA LEU A 76 -1.85 -24.09 27.25
C LEU A 76 -1.12 -23.05 26.39
N LYS A 77 0.10 -22.66 26.78
CA LYS A 77 0.94 -21.76 25.99
C LYS A 77 1.35 -22.40 24.66
N TYR A 78 1.70 -23.68 24.66
CA TYR A 78 2.07 -24.42 23.45
C TYR A 78 0.88 -24.54 22.48
N LEU A 79 -0.30 -24.93 22.98
CA LEU A 79 -1.53 -25.01 22.19
C LEU A 79 -1.98 -23.63 21.65
N SER A 80 -1.82 -22.57 22.44
CA SER A 80 -2.16 -21.21 21.99
C SER A 80 -1.20 -20.70 20.90
N MET A 81 0.09 -21.06 20.99
CA MET A 81 1.12 -20.62 20.05
C MET A 81 0.98 -21.27 18.67
N GLU A 82 0.44 -22.49 18.60
CA GLU A 82 0.15 -23.20 17.34
C GLU A 82 -1.12 -22.66 16.66
N GLN A 83 -2.09 -22.16 17.45
CA GLN A 83 -3.34 -21.60 16.93
C GLN A 83 -3.25 -20.14 16.46
N ASP A 84 -2.35 -19.34 17.05
CA ASP A 84 -2.14 -17.94 16.65
C ASP A 84 -1.57 -17.80 15.22
N GLY A 85 -0.71 -18.73 14.78
CA GLY A 85 -0.12 -18.70 13.45
C GLY A 85 -1.13 -18.99 12.32
N GLN A 86 -1.97 -20.00 12.51
CA GLN A 86 -2.99 -20.39 11.54
C GLN A 86 -4.16 -19.39 11.48
N CYS A 87 -4.54 -18.78 12.61
CA CYS A 87 -5.61 -17.79 12.62
C CYS A 87 -5.19 -16.46 11.98
N LEU A 88 -3.90 -16.10 12.00
CA LEU A 88 -3.40 -14.85 11.40
C LEU A 88 -3.37 -14.92 9.87
N GLU A 89 -2.90 -16.02 9.29
CA GLU A 89 -2.93 -16.23 7.83
C GLU A 89 -4.37 -16.37 7.31
N ASP A 90 -5.21 -17.18 7.97
CA ASP A 90 -6.63 -17.36 7.61
C ASP A 90 -7.44 -16.05 7.75
N CYS A 91 -7.12 -15.22 8.75
CA CYS A 91 -7.78 -13.92 8.93
C CYS A 91 -7.41 -12.92 7.82
N GLN A 92 -6.16 -12.94 7.35
CA GLN A 92 -5.72 -12.04 6.28
C GLN A 92 -6.36 -12.43 4.93
N GLU A 93 -6.39 -13.71 4.62
CA GLU A 93 -7.07 -14.23 3.42
C GLU A 93 -8.57 -13.93 3.46
N ARG A 94 -9.22 -14.14 4.60
CA ARG A 94 -10.64 -13.84 4.77
C ARG A 94 -10.95 -12.35 4.61
N LYS A 95 -10.09 -11.46 5.12
CA LYS A 95 -10.23 -10.00 4.92
C LYS A 95 -10.07 -9.62 3.45
N ALA A 96 -9.08 -10.16 2.76
CA ALA A 96 -8.85 -9.92 1.33
C ALA A 96 -10.05 -10.39 0.50
N PHE A 97 -10.57 -11.59 0.78
CA PHE A 97 -11.76 -12.14 0.13
C PHE A 97 -13.00 -11.26 0.35
N MET A 98 -13.25 -10.83 1.59
CA MET A 98 -14.37 -9.95 1.90
C MET A 98 -14.27 -8.60 1.19
N ARG A 99 -13.07 -8.00 1.12
CA ARG A 99 -12.84 -6.75 0.38
C ARG A 99 -13.09 -6.94 -1.12
N ALA A 100 -12.55 -8.01 -1.71
CA ALA A 100 -12.75 -8.32 -3.12
C ALA A 100 -14.23 -8.57 -3.44
N SER A 101 -14.92 -9.35 -2.62
CA SER A 101 -16.35 -9.63 -2.75
C SER A 101 -17.18 -8.35 -2.68
N LYS A 102 -16.91 -7.47 -1.70
CA LYS A 102 -17.58 -6.17 -1.58
C LYS A 102 -17.32 -5.27 -2.80
N PHE A 103 -16.07 -5.22 -3.27
CA PHE A 103 -15.71 -4.45 -4.46
C PHE A 103 -16.48 -4.94 -5.70
N ILE A 104 -16.47 -6.24 -5.98
CA ILE A 104 -17.18 -6.86 -7.10
C ILE A 104 -18.69 -6.59 -6.99
N SER A 105 -19.27 -6.91 -5.83
CA SER A 105 -20.70 -6.74 -5.58
C SER A 105 -21.15 -5.29 -5.76
N SER A 106 -20.31 -4.31 -5.40
CA SER A 106 -20.64 -2.90 -5.61
C SER A 106 -20.68 -2.50 -7.08
N ASN A 107 -19.90 -3.15 -7.95
CA ASN A 107 -19.79 -2.78 -9.36
C ASN A 107 -20.85 -3.47 -10.24
N ILE A 108 -21.38 -4.60 -9.79
CA ILE A 108 -22.41 -5.36 -10.49
C ILE A 108 -23.74 -4.59 -10.52
N ASP A 109 -24.41 -4.62 -11.67
CA ASP A 109 -25.80 -4.27 -11.87
C ASP A 109 -26.64 -5.53 -12.13
N PRO A 110 -27.36 -6.05 -11.11
CA PRO A 110 -28.11 -7.29 -11.24
C PRO A 110 -29.38 -7.14 -12.09
N THR A 111 -29.75 -5.92 -12.51
CA THR A 111 -30.92 -5.69 -13.36
C THR A 111 -30.71 -6.07 -14.82
N ILE A 112 -29.44 -6.22 -15.23
CA ILE A 112 -29.04 -6.55 -16.60
C ILE A 112 -28.71 -8.05 -16.68
N PRO A 113 -29.33 -8.83 -17.57
CA PRO A 113 -28.96 -10.22 -17.77
C PRO A 113 -27.51 -10.35 -18.30
N PRO A 114 -26.62 -11.13 -17.64
CA PRO A 114 -25.20 -11.20 -18.00
C PRO A 114 -24.96 -11.79 -19.40
N CYS A 115 -25.88 -12.63 -19.89
CA CYS A 115 -25.81 -13.22 -21.23
C CYS A 115 -26.16 -12.22 -22.36
N ASN A 116 -26.78 -11.08 -22.03
CA ASN A 116 -27.18 -10.07 -23.01
C ASN A 116 -26.13 -8.95 -23.11
N ASP A 117 -25.70 -8.41 -21.97
CA ASP A 117 -24.66 -7.39 -21.88
C ASP A 117 -23.86 -7.59 -20.60
N PHE A 118 -22.76 -8.35 -20.70
CA PHE A 118 -21.90 -8.64 -19.56
C PHE A 118 -21.18 -7.39 -19.04
N TYR A 119 -20.92 -6.39 -19.88
CA TYR A 119 -20.24 -5.17 -19.47
C TYR A 119 -21.14 -4.33 -18.56
N SER A 120 -22.37 -4.06 -18.99
CA SER A 120 -23.34 -3.33 -18.17
C SER A 120 -23.70 -4.10 -16.90
N PHE A 121 -23.82 -5.43 -16.95
CA PHE A 121 -23.99 -6.27 -15.77
C PHE A 121 -22.80 -6.16 -14.80
N ALA A 122 -21.54 -6.26 -15.27
CA ALA A 122 -20.38 -6.31 -14.39
C ALA A 122 -19.93 -4.92 -13.90
N CYS A 123 -20.16 -3.86 -14.69
CA CYS A 123 -19.63 -2.51 -14.45
C CYS A 123 -20.71 -1.44 -14.25
N GLY A 124 -21.98 -1.72 -14.50
CA GLY A 124 -23.07 -0.73 -14.46
C GLY A 124 -23.21 -0.03 -13.10
N GLY A 125 -22.94 -0.73 -12.00
CA GLY A 125 -22.88 -0.14 -10.67
C GLY A 125 -21.75 0.89 -10.52
N TRP A 126 -20.58 0.62 -11.12
CA TRP A 126 -19.46 1.56 -11.11
C TRP A 126 -19.77 2.82 -11.94
N LEU A 127 -20.30 2.62 -13.16
CA LEU A 127 -20.64 3.71 -14.09
C LEU A 127 -21.68 4.68 -13.51
N ARG A 128 -22.64 4.19 -12.71
CA ARG A 128 -23.61 5.06 -12.03
C ARG A 128 -22.99 5.96 -10.96
N ARG A 129 -21.94 5.47 -10.28
CA ARG A 129 -21.29 6.20 -9.18
C ARG A 129 -20.13 7.08 -9.64
N HIS A 130 -19.50 6.76 -10.76
CA HIS A 130 -18.31 7.44 -11.26
C HIS A 130 -18.60 8.08 -12.60
N ARG A 131 -18.93 9.37 -12.57
CA ARG A 131 -18.97 10.20 -13.76
C ARG A 131 -17.54 10.56 -14.16
N ILE A 132 -17.34 10.84 -15.45
CA ILE A 132 -16.06 11.34 -15.95
C ILE A 132 -15.84 12.74 -15.35
N PRO A 133 -14.76 12.96 -14.59
CA PRO A 133 -14.40 14.29 -14.09
C PRO A 133 -14.14 15.29 -15.22
N GLU A 134 -14.35 16.58 -14.98
CA GLU A 134 -14.18 17.65 -16.00
C GLU A 134 -12.74 17.75 -16.56
N ASP A 135 -11.75 17.33 -15.78
CA ASP A 135 -10.34 17.31 -16.16
C ASP A 135 -9.94 16.08 -16.99
N LYS A 136 -10.89 15.19 -17.32
CA LYS A 136 -10.60 13.90 -17.95
C LYS A 136 -11.49 13.61 -19.14
N LEU A 137 -10.89 12.94 -20.14
CA LEU A 137 -11.61 12.43 -21.31
C LEU A 137 -12.14 11.01 -21.10
N ILE A 138 -11.45 10.22 -20.28
CA ILE A 138 -11.75 8.81 -20.01
C ILE A 138 -11.56 8.57 -18.52
N TYR A 139 -12.53 7.92 -17.88
CA TYR A 139 -12.42 7.54 -16.48
C TYR A 139 -12.86 6.10 -16.27
N GLY A 140 -12.02 5.34 -15.59
CA GLY A 140 -12.18 3.91 -15.34
C GLY A 140 -11.41 3.50 -14.10
N THR A 141 -11.51 2.23 -13.70
CA THR A 141 -10.86 1.70 -12.50
C THR A 141 -9.34 1.95 -12.48
N ILE A 142 -8.66 1.82 -13.63
CA ILE A 142 -7.20 2.06 -13.70
C ILE A 142 -6.86 3.52 -13.42
N ALA A 143 -7.65 4.46 -13.96
CA ALA A 143 -7.46 5.88 -13.70
C ALA A 143 -7.69 6.21 -12.21
N ALA A 144 -8.77 5.67 -11.61
CA ALA A 144 -9.06 5.84 -10.19
C ALA A 144 -7.96 5.28 -9.28
N ILE A 145 -7.38 4.11 -9.62
CA ILE A 145 -6.22 3.56 -8.91
C ILE A 145 -4.99 4.47 -9.10
N GLY A 146 -4.80 5.01 -10.30
CA GLY A 146 -3.73 5.96 -10.60
C GLY A 146 -3.78 7.19 -9.70
N GLU A 147 -4.96 7.80 -9.54
CA GLU A 147 -5.18 8.96 -8.66
C GLU A 147 -4.85 8.65 -7.20
N GLN A 148 -5.30 7.51 -6.69
CA GLN A 148 -4.99 7.10 -5.31
C GLN A 148 -3.48 6.87 -5.11
N ASN A 149 -2.80 6.34 -6.12
CA ASN A 149 -1.35 6.18 -6.09
C ASN A 149 -0.64 7.55 -6.15
N GLU A 150 -1.14 8.47 -6.96
CA GLU A 150 -0.62 9.83 -7.05
C GLU A 150 -0.76 10.57 -5.72
N GLU A 151 -1.90 10.46 -5.03
CA GLU A 151 -2.11 11.04 -3.69
C GLU A 151 -1.08 10.48 -2.68
N LYS A 152 -0.89 9.16 -2.68
CA LYS A 152 0.11 8.50 -1.82
C LYS A 152 1.53 8.97 -2.14
N LEU A 153 1.88 9.05 -3.43
CA LEU A 153 3.18 9.53 -3.89
C LEU A 153 3.40 10.99 -3.51
N GLN A 154 2.40 11.85 -3.68
CA GLN A 154 2.43 13.25 -3.28
C GLN A 154 2.71 13.37 -1.78
N HIS A 155 1.99 12.61 -0.94
CA HIS A 155 2.23 12.58 0.50
C HIS A 155 3.68 12.17 0.83
N LEU A 156 4.19 11.11 0.20
CA LEU A 156 5.58 10.64 0.40
C LEU A 156 6.63 11.68 -0.04
N LEU A 157 6.39 12.38 -1.15
CA LEU A 157 7.30 13.38 -1.70
C LEU A 157 7.34 14.66 -0.85
N LEU A 158 6.21 15.03 -0.23
CA LEU A 158 6.12 16.19 0.65
C LEU A 158 6.83 15.97 2.00
N GLN A 159 6.93 14.72 2.47
CA GLN A 159 7.62 14.41 3.71
C GLN A 159 9.11 14.88 3.72
N PRO A 160 9.67 15.19 4.90
CA PRO A 160 11.07 15.56 5.03
C PRO A 160 12.03 14.54 4.40
N VAL A 161 13.15 15.03 3.87
CA VAL A 161 14.21 14.16 3.34
C VAL A 161 14.88 13.44 4.51
N ARG A 162 14.85 12.10 4.50
CA ARG A 162 15.49 11.28 5.54
C ARG A 162 16.99 11.12 5.25
N ARG A 163 17.35 10.86 4.00
CA ARG A 163 18.75 10.70 3.56
C ARG A 163 19.29 12.00 2.95
N LYS A 164 19.96 12.83 3.76
CA LYS A 164 20.34 14.21 3.37
C LYS A 164 21.59 14.35 2.49
N HIS A 165 22.37 13.28 2.28
CA HIS A 165 23.60 13.35 1.48
C HIS A 165 23.30 13.73 0.02
N ARG A 166 24.22 14.47 -0.64
CA ARG A 166 24.01 15.01 -1.99
C ARG A 166 23.73 13.95 -3.06
N GLY A 167 24.31 12.75 -2.92
CA GLY A 167 24.09 11.62 -3.84
C GLY A 167 22.73 10.91 -3.68
N SER A 168 21.90 11.29 -2.69
CA SER A 168 20.69 10.55 -2.36
C SER A 168 19.62 10.71 -3.43
N SER A 169 19.14 9.58 -3.99
CA SER A 169 17.99 9.56 -4.89
C SER A 169 16.72 10.11 -4.22
N GLU A 170 16.52 9.81 -2.92
CA GLU A 170 15.38 10.33 -2.14
C GLU A 170 15.41 11.87 -2.08
N ARG A 171 16.59 12.44 -1.83
CA ARG A 171 16.76 13.89 -1.79
C ARG A 171 16.47 14.52 -3.16
N LYS A 172 17.10 13.98 -4.22
CA LYS A 172 16.97 14.50 -5.59
C LYS A 172 15.52 14.50 -6.06
N VAL A 173 14.79 13.39 -5.88
CA VAL A 173 13.39 13.31 -6.34
C VAL A 173 12.48 14.26 -5.57
N LYS A 174 12.69 14.43 -4.26
CA LYS A 174 11.91 15.37 -3.43
C LYS A 174 12.23 16.83 -3.73
N GLU A 175 13.50 17.17 -3.95
CA GLU A 175 13.90 18.53 -4.37
C GLU A 175 13.35 18.86 -5.76
N PHE A 176 13.43 17.92 -6.71
CA PHE A 176 12.85 18.06 -8.05
C PHE A 176 11.33 18.26 -8.01
N PHE A 177 10.62 17.48 -7.19
CA PHE A 177 9.18 17.67 -6.98
C PHE A 177 8.87 19.06 -6.42
N ARG A 178 9.63 19.52 -5.42
CA ARG A 178 9.45 20.88 -4.85
C ARG A 178 9.76 21.99 -5.85
N SER A 179 10.72 21.81 -6.77
CA SER A 179 10.95 22.81 -7.82
C SER A 179 9.77 22.92 -8.78
N CYS A 180 9.06 21.82 -9.06
CA CYS A 180 7.85 21.83 -9.88
C CYS A 180 6.70 22.60 -9.20
N LEU A 181 6.57 22.49 -7.87
CA LEU A 181 5.52 23.17 -7.11
C LEU A 181 5.79 24.66 -6.84
N ASN A 182 7.03 25.14 -7.06
CA ASN A 182 7.41 26.52 -6.73
C ASN A 182 6.98 27.51 -7.82
N MET A 183 5.68 27.76 -7.91
CA MET A 183 5.10 28.69 -8.90
C MET A 183 5.72 30.08 -8.84
N LYS A 184 6.07 30.59 -7.65
CA LYS A 184 6.71 31.90 -7.50
C LYS A 184 8.04 31.99 -8.25
N GLU A 185 8.85 30.94 -8.18
CA GLU A 185 10.14 30.92 -8.88
C GLU A 185 9.95 30.73 -10.38
N ILE A 186 8.99 29.90 -10.79
CA ILE A 186 8.62 29.71 -12.20
C ILE A 186 8.17 31.04 -12.80
N ASP A 187 7.27 31.77 -12.13
CA ASP A 187 6.77 33.07 -12.57
C ASP A 187 7.88 34.13 -12.60
N ARG A 188 8.78 34.11 -11.61
CA ARG A 188 9.95 35.02 -11.55
C ARG A 188 10.90 34.80 -12.73
N LEU A 189 11.14 33.54 -13.11
CA LEU A 189 12.00 33.20 -14.24
C LEU A 189 11.30 33.48 -15.59
N GLY A 190 9.98 33.34 -15.66
CA GLY A 190 9.20 33.58 -16.87
C GLY A 190 9.73 32.79 -18.06
N ILE A 191 9.83 33.44 -19.22
CA ILE A 191 10.25 32.79 -20.48
C ILE A 191 11.77 32.60 -20.60
N HIS A 192 12.58 33.17 -19.71
CA HIS A 192 14.03 33.25 -19.89
C HIS A 192 14.73 31.89 -20.01
N PRO A 193 14.38 30.85 -19.21
CA PRO A 193 14.99 29.52 -19.38
C PRO A 193 14.74 28.93 -20.78
N MET A 194 13.56 29.18 -21.35
CA MET A 194 13.23 28.71 -22.70
C MET A 194 13.98 29.49 -23.78
N LEU A 195 14.18 30.80 -23.59
CA LEU A 195 15.00 31.60 -24.50
C LEU A 195 16.45 31.13 -24.53
N GLN A 196 17.02 30.74 -23.37
CA GLN A 196 18.36 30.18 -23.30
C GLN A 196 18.49 28.87 -24.08
N VAL A 197 17.50 27.98 -23.97
CA VAL A 197 17.45 26.74 -24.77
C VAL A 197 17.38 27.05 -26.26
N LEU A 198 16.56 28.04 -26.64
CA LEU A 198 16.41 28.43 -28.03
C LEU A 198 17.70 29.03 -28.60
N GLU A 199 18.38 29.88 -27.82
CA GLU A 199 19.69 30.45 -28.19
C GLU A 199 20.76 29.37 -28.29
N ASP A 200 20.79 28.39 -27.38
CA ASP A 200 21.70 27.23 -27.46
C ASP A 200 21.44 26.34 -28.67
N CYS A 201 20.23 26.40 -29.24
CA CYS A 201 19.84 25.75 -30.50
C CYS A 201 20.11 26.61 -31.75
N GLY A 202 20.74 27.79 -31.61
CA GLY A 202 21.06 28.69 -32.72
C GLY A 202 19.99 29.74 -33.02
N GLY A 203 18.92 29.82 -32.22
CA GLY A 203 17.85 30.81 -32.32
C GLY A 203 16.65 30.36 -33.16
N TRP A 204 15.62 31.21 -33.20
CA TRP A 204 14.43 31.03 -34.04
C TRP A 204 14.24 32.27 -34.92
N ASP A 205 14.00 32.07 -36.21
CA ASP A 205 13.72 33.15 -37.15
C ASP A 205 12.32 33.71 -36.92
N PHE A 206 12.24 34.93 -36.38
CA PHE A 206 11.00 35.71 -36.32
C PHE A 206 11.05 36.83 -37.35
N PRO A 207 9.90 37.20 -37.97
CA PRO A 207 9.86 38.23 -39.01
C PRO A 207 10.51 39.57 -38.59
N ASP A 208 10.39 39.94 -37.32
CA ASP A 208 10.86 41.22 -36.77
C ASP A 208 12.22 41.14 -36.05
N LYS A 209 12.94 40.01 -36.16
CA LYS A 209 14.25 39.81 -35.51
C LYS A 209 15.34 39.53 -36.54
N ALA A 210 16.58 39.82 -36.13
CA ALA A 210 17.77 39.44 -36.89
C ALA A 210 17.74 37.93 -37.16
N LYS A 211 18.10 37.55 -38.39
CA LYS A 211 18.14 36.14 -38.81
C LYS A 211 18.98 35.31 -37.85
N SER A 212 18.44 34.17 -37.43
CA SER A 212 19.12 33.22 -36.57
C SER A 212 20.29 32.58 -37.33
N LYS A 213 21.37 32.28 -36.60
CA LYS A 213 22.59 31.68 -37.15
C LYS A 213 22.68 30.24 -36.67
N TRP A 214 21.75 29.40 -37.11
CA TRP A 214 21.74 27.99 -36.73
C TRP A 214 22.47 27.13 -37.75
N ASP A 215 23.19 26.13 -37.26
CA ASP A 215 23.72 25.03 -38.05
C ASP A 215 22.79 23.81 -37.90
N PHE A 216 22.46 23.18 -39.02
CA PHE A 216 21.52 22.05 -39.01
C PHE A 216 22.03 20.87 -38.19
N ASN A 217 23.32 20.53 -38.27
CA ASN A 217 23.87 19.38 -37.57
C ASN A 217 23.97 19.65 -36.07
N GLU A 218 24.38 20.86 -35.69
CA GLU A 218 24.42 21.29 -34.29
C GLU A 218 23.00 21.31 -33.69
N LEU A 219 22.03 21.90 -34.38
CA LEU A 219 20.63 21.91 -33.96
C LEU A 219 20.10 20.48 -33.78
N LEU A 220 20.36 19.59 -34.73
CA LEU A 220 19.91 18.20 -34.67
C LEU A 220 20.54 17.45 -33.48
N TYR A 221 21.84 17.66 -33.25
CA TYR A 221 22.55 17.11 -32.10
C TYR A 221 22.01 17.64 -30.77
N LYS A 222 21.80 18.95 -30.64
CA LYS A 222 21.30 19.59 -29.42
C LYS A 222 19.89 19.11 -29.11
N THR A 223 18.99 19.18 -30.09
CA THR A 223 17.59 18.77 -29.91
C THR A 223 17.48 17.29 -29.54
N GLN A 224 18.10 16.39 -30.31
CA GLN A 224 17.99 14.95 -30.06
C GLN A 224 18.85 14.47 -28.88
N GLY A 225 20.11 14.89 -28.79
CA GLY A 225 21.10 14.37 -27.86
C GLY A 225 21.14 15.05 -26.49
N VAL A 226 20.86 16.36 -26.44
CA VAL A 226 20.88 17.13 -25.17
C VAL A 226 19.47 17.28 -24.61
N TYR A 227 18.52 17.68 -25.45
CA TYR A 227 17.15 17.96 -25.03
C TYR A 227 16.17 16.80 -25.26
N SER A 228 16.65 15.65 -25.75
CA SER A 228 15.84 14.44 -25.95
C SER A 228 14.56 14.66 -26.78
N THR A 229 14.62 15.59 -27.75
CA THR A 229 13.51 15.98 -28.61
C THR A 229 13.79 15.52 -30.04
N ALA A 230 12.95 14.62 -30.55
CA ALA A 230 12.99 14.17 -31.93
C ALA A 230 12.31 15.18 -32.85
N VAL A 231 13.03 15.71 -33.84
CA VAL A 231 12.49 16.68 -34.82
C VAL A 231 12.04 15.97 -36.10
N PHE A 232 12.94 15.24 -36.77
CA PHE A 232 12.66 14.58 -38.05
C PHE A 232 12.50 13.07 -37.92
N PHE A 233 13.24 12.47 -37.01
CA PHE A 233 13.24 11.06 -36.70
C PHE A 233 13.60 10.89 -35.23
N SER A 234 13.16 9.78 -34.64
CA SER A 234 13.54 9.39 -33.29
C SER A 234 14.72 8.44 -33.35
N LEU A 235 15.76 8.75 -32.58
CA LEU A 235 16.94 7.92 -32.42
C LEU A 235 16.91 7.29 -31.02
N THR A 236 16.90 5.96 -30.97
CA THR A 236 16.82 5.22 -29.70
C THR A 236 17.80 4.06 -29.69
N VAL A 237 18.30 3.70 -28.52
CA VAL A 237 19.13 2.51 -28.34
C VAL A 237 18.26 1.41 -27.76
N ASN A 238 18.08 0.33 -28.52
CA ASN A 238 17.23 -0.81 -28.14
C ASN A 238 17.98 -2.13 -28.26
N LEU A 239 17.42 -3.19 -27.70
CA LEU A 239 17.89 -4.55 -27.94
C LEU A 239 17.76 -4.92 -29.43
N ASP A 240 18.73 -5.66 -29.95
CA ASP A 240 18.65 -6.22 -31.29
C ASP A 240 17.61 -7.35 -31.33
N ASP A 241 16.64 -7.27 -32.24
CA ASP A 241 15.58 -8.29 -32.40
C ASP A 241 16.15 -9.66 -32.77
N LYS A 242 17.32 -9.69 -33.41
CA LYS A 242 18.01 -10.93 -33.78
C LYS A 242 18.95 -11.43 -32.68
N ASN A 243 19.35 -10.56 -31.75
CA ASN A 243 20.28 -10.90 -30.68
C ASN A 243 20.08 -10.02 -29.43
N SER A 244 19.28 -10.50 -28.48
CA SER A 244 18.97 -9.79 -27.24
C SER A 244 20.17 -9.55 -26.30
N SER A 245 21.36 -10.08 -26.60
CA SER A 245 22.59 -9.75 -25.87
C SER A 245 23.28 -8.47 -26.36
N ARG A 246 22.77 -7.83 -27.42
CA ARG A 246 23.36 -6.63 -28.03
C ARG A 246 22.35 -5.50 -28.11
N TYR A 247 22.89 -4.27 -28.08
CA TYR A 247 22.13 -3.06 -28.35
C TYR A 247 22.42 -2.57 -29.77
N VAL A 248 21.39 -2.02 -30.42
CA VAL A 248 21.46 -1.40 -31.74
C VAL A 248 20.78 -0.03 -31.70
N ILE A 249 21.28 0.88 -32.54
CA ILE A 249 20.62 2.16 -32.79
C ILE A 249 19.42 1.90 -33.71
N ARG A 250 18.24 2.34 -33.29
CA ARG A 250 17.02 2.33 -34.09
C ARG A 250 16.65 3.75 -34.47
N ILE A 251 16.34 3.91 -35.75
CA ILE A 251 15.82 5.15 -36.32
C ILE A 251 14.35 4.90 -36.67
N LEU A 252 13.45 5.62 -36.00
CA LEU A 252 12.02 5.57 -36.24
C LEU A 252 11.60 6.88 -36.91
N LYS A 253 10.74 6.77 -37.92
CA LYS A 253 10.15 7.92 -38.61
C LYS A 253 8.76 8.20 -38.05
#